data_AF-A0A7J3N061-F1
#
_entry.id   AF-A0A7J3N061-F1
#
_cell.length_a   1.000
_cell.length_b   1.000
_cell.length_c   1.000
_cell.angle_alpha   90.00
_cell.angle_beta   90.00
_cell.angle_gamma   90.00
#
_symmetry.space_group_name_H-M   'P 1'
#
loop_
_entity.id
_entity.type
_entity.pdbx_description
1 polymer ?
#
loop_
_entity_poly.entity_id
_entity_poly.type
_entity_poly.pdbx_seq_one_letter_code
_entity_poly.pdbx_strand_id
1 'polypeptide(L)'
;MLMNNIGDKVIEIIAKTLVGIAIVIVVTLTISLNACFNPADVNAIEVIFNKNGIDYNLTMLIEKYKPIVVDEGRIYVFKYIYRTSIDRDLEFGVTVYLEKLCRNAPCIEGYNEEEPVRDVIAIRLESLEQCLLNSTTNVGECPVKSIINLAFLELIKRLTDEGILMGLDIKDIYAIMDGITSNYFTAGWNNRLLYNEELDKWLPYAELVNRGLVKGVLLKGYSCSYKLPREVIDEIKALEPTLIIEKQTETITEITPSVITPQPPPSITSISITTSSPQPPPSITSISITQVTPSVTKQTETQITQVQQLDGVAVGIAISIGIIVALAIYISWGYLSKT
;
A
#
# COMPACT_ATOMS: atom_id res chain seq x y z
N MET A 1 12.96 9.68 -65.44
CA MET A 1 11.82 10.38 -64.77
C MET A 1 11.02 9.48 -63.82
N LEU A 2 10.88 8.17 -64.05
CA LEU A 2 10.13 7.28 -63.14
C LEU A 2 10.82 6.99 -61.78
N MET A 3 12.15 7.03 -61.68
CA MET A 3 12.87 6.67 -60.44
C MET A 3 12.76 7.72 -59.32
N ASN A 4 12.46 8.99 -59.62
CA ASN A 4 12.32 10.02 -58.59
C ASN A 4 11.00 9.89 -57.79
N ASN A 5 9.97 9.26 -58.39
CA ASN A 5 8.64 9.17 -57.79
C ASN A 5 8.55 8.07 -56.72
N ILE A 6 9.46 7.09 -56.73
CA ILE A 6 9.51 6.01 -55.73
C ILE A 6 10.15 6.52 -54.43
N GLY A 7 11.22 7.31 -54.53
CA GLY A 7 11.91 7.86 -53.36
C GLY A 7 11.00 8.77 -52.51
N ASP A 8 10.26 9.66 -53.17
CA ASP A 8 9.38 10.60 -52.46
C ASP A 8 8.24 9.89 -51.72
N LYS A 9 7.68 8.82 -52.29
CA LYS A 9 6.65 8.00 -51.62
C LYS A 9 7.18 7.20 -50.43
N VAL A 10 8.40 6.68 -50.51
CA VAL A 10 9.04 5.95 -49.40
C VAL A 10 9.32 6.91 -48.24
N ILE A 11 9.81 8.11 -48.52
CA ILE A 11 10.05 9.15 -47.51
C ILE A 11 8.73 9.56 -46.84
N GLU A 12 7.65 9.71 -47.60
CA GLU A 12 6.33 10.04 -47.06
C GLU A 12 5.79 8.96 -46.10
N ILE A 13 5.96 7.68 -46.44
CA ILE A 13 5.53 6.55 -45.60
C ILE A 13 6.35 6.50 -44.29
N ILE A 14 7.67 6.71 -44.37
CA ILE A 14 8.54 6.73 -43.19
C ILE A 14 8.17 7.89 -42.27
N ALA A 15 7.96 9.09 -42.82
CA ALA A 15 7.56 10.26 -42.05
C ALA A 15 6.22 10.05 -41.33
N LYS A 16 5.20 9.51 -42.03
CA LYS A 16 3.90 9.19 -41.44
C LYS A 16 4.02 8.15 -40.32
N THR A 17 4.86 7.14 -40.50
CA THR A 17 5.08 6.08 -39.50
C THR A 17 5.75 6.64 -38.24
N LEU A 18 6.77 7.49 -38.39
CA LEU A 18 7.47 8.12 -37.27
C LEU A 18 6.56 9.06 -36.47
N VAL A 19 5.73 9.85 -37.15
CA VAL A 19 4.71 10.69 -36.49
C VAL A 19 3.72 9.82 -35.71
N GLY A 20 3.26 8.71 -36.30
CA GLY A 20 2.39 7.76 -35.62
C GLY A 20 3.01 7.19 -34.34
N ILE A 21 4.28 6.77 -34.39
CA ILE A 21 5.02 6.27 -33.23
C ILE A 21 5.19 7.35 -32.16
N ALA A 22 5.54 8.58 -32.56
CA ALA A 22 5.68 9.70 -31.61
C ALA A 22 4.35 10.00 -30.90
N ILE A 23 3.23 9.98 -31.61
CA ILE A 23 1.89 10.16 -31.01
C ILE A 23 1.60 9.03 -30.02
N VAL A 24 1.86 7.77 -30.38
CA VAL A 24 1.65 6.62 -29.48
C VAL A 24 2.52 6.76 -28.23
N ILE A 25 3.79 7.15 -28.36
CA ILE A 25 4.70 7.36 -27.22
C ILE A 25 4.21 8.52 -26.34
N VAL A 26 3.79 9.64 -26.91
CA VAL A 26 3.25 10.77 -26.14
C VAL A 26 1.97 10.35 -25.41
N VAL A 27 1.06 9.65 -26.09
CA VAL A 27 -0.17 9.14 -25.48
C VAL A 27 0.15 8.16 -24.35
N THR A 28 1.03 7.19 -24.55
CA THR A 28 1.40 6.23 -23.48
C THR A 28 2.13 6.88 -22.32
N LEU A 29 3.01 7.86 -22.56
CA LEU A 29 3.68 8.62 -21.51
C LEU A 29 2.71 9.50 -20.70
N THR A 30 1.68 10.07 -21.34
CA THR A 30 0.66 10.86 -20.62
C THR A 30 -0.25 10.00 -19.74
N ILE A 31 -0.47 8.73 -20.09
CA ILE A 31 -1.30 7.80 -19.30
C ILE A 31 -0.58 7.39 -17.99
N SER A 32 0.75 7.42 -17.97
CA SER A 32 1.58 7.11 -16.79
C SER A 32 1.66 8.25 -15.76
N LEU A 33 1.18 9.46 -16.08
CA LEU A 33 1.20 10.64 -15.19
C LEU A 33 -0.04 10.73 -14.28
N ASN A 34 -0.81 9.64 -14.17
CA ASN A 34 -2.16 9.67 -13.63
C ASN A 34 -2.28 9.50 -12.11
N ALA A 35 -1.19 9.17 -11.42
CA ALA A 35 -1.19 9.11 -9.97
C ALA A 35 -0.20 10.13 -9.44
N CYS A 36 -0.68 11.03 -8.59
CA CYS A 36 0.21 11.77 -7.74
C CYS A 36 1.01 10.81 -6.85
N PHE A 37 2.31 11.07 -6.81
CA PHE A 37 3.30 10.25 -6.14
C PHE A 37 4.28 11.17 -5.40
N ASN A 38 4.41 11.00 -4.09
CA ASN A 38 5.56 11.50 -3.36
C ASN A 38 6.52 10.32 -3.12
N PRO A 39 7.80 10.42 -3.54
CA PRO A 39 8.80 9.40 -3.25
C PRO A 39 8.90 9.02 -1.76
N ALA A 40 8.56 9.92 -0.83
CA ALA A 40 8.52 9.61 0.60
C ALA A 40 7.38 8.64 0.98
N ASP A 41 6.30 8.59 0.20
CA ASP A 41 5.15 7.72 0.46
C ASP A 41 5.47 6.23 0.22
N VAL A 42 6.58 5.91 -0.46
CA VAL A 42 6.97 4.51 -0.69
C VAL A 42 7.31 3.77 0.60
N ASN A 43 7.59 4.52 1.67
CA ASN A 43 7.97 3.99 2.98
C ASN A 43 6.98 4.41 4.07
N ALA A 44 5.72 4.59 3.69
CA ALA A 44 4.65 4.90 4.60
C ALA A 44 3.41 4.06 4.32
N ILE A 45 2.61 3.86 5.36
CA ILE A 45 1.28 3.24 5.30
C ILE A 45 0.28 4.30 5.77
N GLU A 46 -0.84 4.45 5.07
CA GLU A 46 -1.90 5.39 5.41
C GLU A 46 -3.27 4.72 5.29
N VAL A 47 -4.02 4.68 6.38
CA VAL A 47 -5.34 4.04 6.44
C VAL A 47 -6.36 5.04 6.98
N ILE A 48 -7.47 5.22 6.25
CA ILE A 48 -8.63 5.99 6.70
C ILE A 48 -9.64 5.00 7.26
N PHE A 49 -9.92 5.07 8.56
CA PHE A 49 -10.82 4.14 9.24
C PHE A 49 -12.29 4.53 9.07
N ASN A 50 -12.80 4.37 7.83
CA ASN A 50 -14.13 4.81 7.45
C ASN A 50 -15.23 3.73 7.55
N LYS A 51 -14.90 2.50 7.96
CA LYS A 51 -15.91 1.43 8.17
C LYS A 51 -16.91 1.84 9.26
N ASN A 52 -18.19 1.57 9.02
CA ASN A 52 -19.24 1.84 10.00
C ASN A 52 -19.01 1.07 11.30
N GLY A 53 -19.24 1.75 12.43
CA GLY A 53 -19.01 1.19 13.77
C GLY A 53 -17.60 1.42 14.32
N ILE A 54 -16.65 1.92 13.52
CA ILE A 54 -15.36 2.39 14.03
C ILE A 54 -15.52 3.78 14.65
N ASP A 55 -14.95 3.95 15.84
CA ASP A 55 -14.92 5.21 16.58
C ASP A 55 -13.53 5.41 17.22
N TYR A 56 -13.26 6.57 17.81
CA TYR A 56 -11.94 6.92 18.34
C TYR A 56 -11.99 7.79 19.60
N ASN A 57 -10.93 7.72 20.41
CA ASN A 57 -10.77 8.51 21.63
C ASN A 57 -9.47 9.34 21.61
N LEU A 58 -9.55 10.57 21.12
CA LEU A 58 -8.39 11.47 21.04
C LEU A 58 -7.90 11.93 22.41
N THR A 59 -8.78 12.06 23.41
CA THR A 59 -8.36 12.41 24.77
C THR A 59 -7.39 11.38 25.31
N MET A 60 -7.70 10.09 25.13
CA MET A 60 -6.83 8.99 25.56
C MET A 60 -5.52 8.94 24.76
N LEU A 61 -5.55 9.23 23.45
CA LEU A 61 -4.34 9.38 22.65
C LEU A 61 -3.43 10.47 23.22
N ILE A 62 -4.00 11.64 23.53
CA ILE A 62 -3.27 12.81 24.05
C ILE A 62 -2.66 12.52 25.41
N GLU A 63 -3.44 11.98 26.35
CA GLU A 63 -2.99 11.67 27.70
C GLU A 63 -1.86 10.65 27.73
N LYS A 64 -1.95 9.63 26.86
CA LYS A 64 -1.03 8.49 26.88
C LYS A 64 0.24 8.72 26.08
N TYR A 65 0.11 9.21 24.85
CA TYR A 65 1.22 9.35 23.92
C TYR A 65 1.81 10.75 23.87
N LYS A 66 1.18 11.73 24.53
CA LYS A 66 1.62 13.14 24.58
C LYS A 66 2.11 13.64 23.20
N PRO A 67 1.30 13.47 22.14
CA PRO A 67 1.71 13.81 20.79
C PRO A 67 1.94 15.32 20.66
N ILE A 68 2.75 15.69 19.68
CA ILE A 68 2.78 17.05 19.16
C ILE A 68 1.45 17.29 18.45
N VAL A 69 0.74 18.32 18.87
CA VAL A 69 -0.56 18.70 18.28
C VAL A 69 -0.33 19.78 17.24
N VAL A 70 -0.75 19.51 16.01
CA VAL A 70 -0.60 20.38 14.83
C VAL A 70 -1.98 20.70 14.28
N ASP A 71 -2.08 21.76 13.46
CA ASP A 71 -3.30 22.12 12.73
C ASP A 71 -4.53 22.27 13.64
N GLU A 72 -4.42 23.14 14.65
CA GLU A 72 -5.51 23.47 15.58
C GLU A 72 -6.16 22.26 16.29
N GLY A 73 -5.41 21.16 16.48
CA GLY A 73 -5.93 19.95 17.12
C GLY A 73 -6.54 18.94 16.16
N ARG A 74 -6.32 19.07 14.85
CA ARG A 74 -6.74 18.06 13.87
C ARG A 74 -5.68 16.99 13.59
N ILE A 75 -4.41 17.28 13.89
CA ILE A 75 -3.28 16.41 13.59
C ILE A 75 -2.46 16.17 14.86
N TYR A 76 -2.15 14.91 15.13
CA TYR A 76 -1.43 14.44 16.30
C TYR A 76 -0.24 13.60 15.84
N VAL A 77 0.96 13.98 16.26
CA VAL A 77 2.18 13.31 15.80
C VAL A 77 3.02 12.84 16.97
N PHE A 78 3.43 11.57 16.96
CA PHE A 78 4.28 11.00 18.00
C PHE A 78 5.27 9.99 17.43
N LYS A 79 6.33 9.71 18.21
CA LYS A 79 7.39 8.77 17.85
C LYS A 79 7.05 7.36 18.34
N TYR A 80 7.22 6.39 17.44
CA TYR A 80 7.02 4.97 17.70
C TYR A 80 8.29 4.18 17.39
N ILE A 81 8.73 3.34 18.32
CA ILE A 81 9.82 2.41 18.12
C ILE A 81 9.29 0.98 18.02
N TYR A 82 9.65 0.33 16.93
CA TYR A 82 9.42 -1.09 16.74
C TYR A 82 10.75 -1.85 16.89
N ARG A 83 10.85 -2.68 17.92
CA ARG A 83 12.03 -3.50 18.16
C ARG A 83 11.92 -4.82 17.42
N THR A 84 12.83 -5.03 16.47
CA THR A 84 12.93 -6.28 15.73
C THR A 84 13.67 -7.34 16.55
N SER A 85 13.47 -8.63 16.22
CA SER A 85 14.14 -9.76 16.90
C SER A 85 15.67 -9.83 16.70
N ILE A 86 16.24 -8.88 15.97
CA ILE A 86 17.69 -8.79 15.69
C ILE A 86 18.30 -7.57 16.41
N ASP A 87 17.69 -7.13 17.52
CA ASP A 87 18.11 -5.99 18.34
C ASP A 87 18.34 -4.70 17.54
N ARG A 88 17.52 -4.49 16.50
CA ARG A 88 17.45 -3.21 15.80
C ARG A 88 16.13 -2.53 16.15
N ASP A 89 16.27 -1.37 16.79
CA ASP A 89 15.20 -0.42 17.07
C ASP A 89 14.96 0.38 15.78
N LEU A 90 13.79 0.21 15.19
CA LEU A 90 13.37 0.98 14.03
C LEU A 90 12.45 2.11 14.48
N GLU A 91 12.75 3.32 14.04
CA GLU A 91 12.00 4.51 14.41
C GLU A 91 10.98 4.90 13.34
N PHE A 92 9.76 5.19 13.80
CA PHE A 92 8.65 5.62 12.97
C PHE A 92 8.00 6.89 13.53
N GLY A 93 7.53 7.74 12.63
CA GLY A 93 6.59 8.80 12.91
C GLY A 93 5.18 8.27 12.72
N VAL A 94 4.33 8.43 13.75
CA VAL A 94 2.91 8.14 13.67
C VAL A 94 2.16 9.46 13.59
N THR A 95 1.41 9.67 12.51
CA THR A 95 0.50 10.80 12.34
C THR A 95 -0.93 10.29 12.43
N VAL A 96 -1.67 10.76 13.43
CA VAL A 96 -3.11 10.53 13.58
C VAL A 96 -3.82 11.83 13.21
N TYR A 97 -4.81 11.77 12.33
CA TYR A 97 -5.51 12.98 11.90
C TYR A 97 -7.00 12.73 11.61
N LEU A 98 -7.79 13.80 11.64
CA LEU A 98 -9.21 13.77 11.30
C LEU A 98 -9.41 14.10 9.82
N GLU A 99 -9.76 13.08 9.04
CA GLU A 99 -10.06 13.17 7.62
C GLU A 99 -11.55 13.44 7.40
N LYS A 100 -11.86 14.41 6.54
CA LYS A 100 -13.26 14.72 6.18
C LYS A 100 -13.68 13.82 5.03
N LEU A 101 -14.80 13.12 5.18
CA LEU A 101 -15.37 12.31 4.11
C LEU A 101 -16.64 12.93 3.52
N CYS A 102 -16.66 12.99 2.20
CA CYS A 102 -17.75 13.43 1.34
C CYS A 102 -18.10 12.25 0.42
N ARG A 103 -19.31 11.69 0.53
CA ARG A 103 -19.72 10.47 -0.20
C ARG A 103 -18.77 9.28 -0.04
N ASN A 104 -18.31 9.02 1.19
CA ASN A 104 -17.36 7.94 1.51
C ASN A 104 -15.98 8.06 0.84
N ALA A 105 -15.64 9.23 0.32
CA ALA A 105 -14.32 9.58 -0.21
C ALA A 105 -13.75 10.80 0.55
N PRO A 106 -12.42 11.00 0.59
CA PRO A 106 -11.84 12.21 1.15
C PRO A 106 -12.43 13.45 0.47
N CYS A 107 -12.84 14.43 1.27
CA CYS A 107 -13.35 15.70 0.78
C CYS A 107 -12.23 16.49 0.11
N ILE A 108 -12.56 17.19 -0.96
CA ILE A 108 -11.67 18.10 -1.66
C ILE A 108 -12.37 19.45 -1.72
N GLU A 109 -11.68 20.45 -1.19
CA GLU A 109 -12.18 21.81 -1.12
C GLU A 109 -12.59 22.30 -2.53
N GLY A 110 -13.80 22.85 -2.64
CA GLY A 110 -14.38 23.30 -3.90
C GLY A 110 -14.88 22.20 -4.85
N TYR A 111 -14.85 20.92 -4.47
CA TYR A 111 -15.30 19.82 -5.35
C TYR A 111 -16.57 19.11 -4.86
N ASN A 112 -16.62 18.72 -3.58
CA ASN A 112 -17.66 17.83 -3.05
C ASN A 112 -18.20 18.23 -1.67
N GLU A 113 -18.16 19.53 -1.34
CA GLU A 113 -18.53 20.06 -0.01
C GLU A 113 -20.03 20.08 0.32
N GLU A 114 -20.92 19.93 -0.65
CA GLU A 114 -22.37 20.17 -0.46
C GLU A 114 -23.13 19.04 0.26
N GLU A 115 -22.43 18.05 0.83
CA GLU A 115 -23.03 16.80 1.33
C GLU A 115 -22.58 16.47 2.76
N PRO A 116 -23.27 15.54 3.47
CA PRO A 116 -22.97 15.27 4.87
C PRO A 116 -21.50 14.88 5.03
N VAL A 117 -20.76 15.79 5.66
CA VAL A 117 -19.35 15.60 5.99
C VAL A 117 -19.30 14.78 7.26
N ARG A 118 -18.57 13.67 7.23
CA ARG A 118 -18.21 12.91 8.42
C ARG A 118 -16.72 13.00 8.63
N ASP A 119 -16.30 13.45 9.81
CA ASP A 119 -14.90 13.31 10.23
C ASP A 119 -14.65 11.85 10.64
N VAL A 120 -13.56 11.27 10.15
CA VAL A 120 -13.08 9.94 10.51
C VAL A 120 -11.62 10.00 10.91
N ILE A 121 -11.19 9.07 11.75
CA ILE A 121 -9.78 8.94 12.08
C ILE A 121 -9.00 8.32 10.92
N ALA A 122 -7.84 8.88 10.63
CA ALA A 122 -6.86 8.33 9.72
C ALA A 122 -5.52 8.22 10.44
N ILE A 123 -4.76 7.17 10.11
CA ILE A 123 -3.44 6.91 10.71
C ILE A 123 -2.45 6.71 9.58
N ARG A 124 -1.37 7.49 9.63
CA ARG A 124 -0.20 7.34 8.78
C ARG A 124 1.00 6.93 9.64
N LEU A 125 1.66 5.86 9.23
CA LEU A 125 2.93 5.41 9.79
C LEU A 125 4.01 5.60 8.73
N GLU A 126 5.06 6.34 9.07
CA GLU A 126 6.20 6.57 8.17
C GLU A 126 7.51 6.28 8.90
N SER A 127 8.48 5.71 8.19
CA SER A 127 9.79 5.46 8.80
C SER A 127 10.62 6.75 8.85
N LEU A 128 11.31 6.94 9.98
CA LEU A 128 12.20 8.09 10.20
C LEU A 128 13.65 7.81 9.75
N GLU A 129 13.96 6.58 9.34
CA GLU A 129 15.31 6.17 8.98
C GLU A 129 15.74 6.65 7.59
N GLN A 130 16.99 7.11 7.49
CA GLN A 130 17.53 7.79 6.31
C GLN A 130 17.95 6.84 5.18
N CYS A 131 18.09 5.54 5.47
CA CYS A 131 18.33 4.48 4.48
C CYS A 131 17.23 4.45 3.39
N LEU A 132 16.06 5.02 3.69
CA LEU A 132 14.91 5.14 2.82
C LEU A 132 14.90 6.41 1.95
N LEU A 133 15.70 7.40 2.31
CA LEU A 133 15.74 8.71 1.65
C LEU A 133 16.88 8.84 0.62
N ASN A 134 17.89 7.97 0.69
CA ASN A 134 19.11 8.03 -0.13
C ASN A 134 19.30 6.80 -1.04
N SER A 135 18.24 6.31 -1.71
CA SER A 135 18.32 5.12 -2.57
C SER A 135 19.05 5.33 -3.92
N THR A 136 20.04 6.23 -3.98
CA THR A 136 20.86 6.47 -5.18
C THR A 136 22.15 5.66 -5.20
N THR A 137 22.50 4.95 -4.13
CA THR A 137 23.76 4.19 -4.06
C THR A 137 23.55 2.80 -3.48
N ASN A 138 23.65 1.79 -4.34
CA ASN A 138 23.73 0.35 -4.07
C ASN A 138 22.61 -0.23 -3.18
N VAL A 139 21.73 -0.98 -3.84
CA VAL A 139 20.64 -1.80 -3.29
C VAL A 139 21.19 -2.85 -2.31
N GLY A 140 21.47 -2.44 -1.09
CA GLY A 140 21.10 -3.26 0.05
C GLY A 140 19.59 -3.10 0.17
N GLU A 141 18.83 -4.14 -0.13
CA GLU A 141 17.39 -4.18 0.15
C GLU A 141 17.17 -3.67 1.57
N CYS A 142 16.58 -2.49 1.72
CA CYS A 142 16.03 -2.11 2.99
C CYS A 142 14.94 -3.15 3.25
N PRO A 143 15.03 -4.03 4.27
CA PRO A 143 14.00 -5.03 4.55
C PRO A 143 12.75 -4.37 5.14
N VAL A 144 12.50 -3.11 4.79
CA VAL A 144 11.59 -2.19 5.46
C VAL A 144 10.15 -2.49 5.12
N LYS A 145 9.84 -2.99 3.92
CA LYS A 145 8.43 -3.21 3.56
C LYS A 145 7.74 -4.25 4.45
N SER A 146 8.38 -5.39 4.67
CA SER A 146 7.81 -6.40 5.58
C SER A 146 7.78 -5.88 7.02
N ILE A 147 8.77 -5.09 7.41
CA ILE A 147 8.86 -4.59 8.78
C ILE A 147 7.87 -3.46 9.07
N ILE A 148 7.67 -2.51 8.16
CA ILE A 148 6.68 -1.43 8.34
C ILE A 148 5.26 -1.99 8.38
N ASN A 149 4.96 -3.04 7.60
CA ASN A 149 3.69 -3.76 7.68
C ASN A 149 3.49 -4.36 9.08
N LEU A 150 4.51 -5.02 9.63
CA LEU A 150 4.45 -5.57 10.99
C LEU A 150 4.37 -4.48 12.05
N ALA A 151 5.12 -3.40 11.91
CA ALA A 151 5.09 -2.26 12.81
C ALA A 151 3.71 -1.60 12.83
N PHE A 152 3.06 -1.47 11.67
CA PHE A 152 1.70 -0.96 11.55
C PHE A 152 0.66 -1.90 12.14
N LEU A 153 0.77 -3.22 11.91
CA LEU A 153 -0.08 -4.22 12.54
C LEU A 153 -0.07 -4.09 14.06
N GLU A 154 1.13 -4.05 14.65
CA GLU A 154 1.28 -3.94 16.09
C GLU A 154 0.83 -2.58 16.63
N LEU A 155 1.04 -1.50 15.88
CA LEU A 155 0.49 -0.18 16.21
C LEU A 155 -1.04 -0.21 16.28
N ILE A 156 -1.72 -0.73 15.25
CA ILE A 156 -3.20 -0.75 15.21
C ILE A 156 -3.78 -1.65 16.30
N LYS A 157 -3.20 -2.84 16.53
CA LYS A 157 -3.58 -3.69 17.66
C LYS A 157 -3.46 -2.93 18.97
N ARG A 158 -2.31 -2.27 19.20
CA ARG A 158 -2.06 -1.52 20.43
C ARG A 158 -3.07 -0.40 20.64
N LEU A 159 -3.33 0.41 19.61
CA LEU A 159 -4.33 1.49 19.70
C LEU A 159 -5.74 0.95 19.95
N THR A 160 -6.04 -0.26 19.44
CA THR A 160 -7.31 -0.94 19.65
C THR A 160 -7.44 -1.47 21.08
N ASP A 161 -6.44 -2.21 21.56
CA ASP A 161 -6.39 -2.79 22.91
C ASP A 161 -6.46 -1.71 23.99
N GLU A 162 -5.93 -0.53 23.69
CA GLU A 162 -5.94 0.60 24.62
C GLU A 162 -7.25 1.38 24.61
N GLY A 163 -8.15 1.14 23.64
CA GLY A 163 -9.42 1.87 23.52
C GLY A 163 -9.32 3.23 22.82
N ILE A 164 -8.20 3.50 22.13
CA ILE A 164 -8.01 4.71 21.33
C ILE A 164 -8.71 4.56 19.98
N LEU A 165 -8.66 3.37 19.40
CA LEU A 165 -9.35 3.00 18.17
C LEU A 165 -10.38 1.91 18.50
N MET A 166 -11.66 2.22 18.41
CA MET A 166 -12.75 1.36 18.87
C MET A 166 -13.51 0.77 17.68
N GLY A 167 -14.15 -0.38 17.86
CA GLY A 167 -15.01 -0.99 16.84
C GLY A 167 -14.28 -1.75 15.73
N LEU A 168 -12.95 -1.86 15.80
CA LEU A 168 -12.18 -2.80 15.00
C LEU A 168 -12.12 -4.16 15.70
N ASP A 169 -12.49 -5.21 14.97
CA ASP A 169 -12.21 -6.58 15.39
C ASP A 169 -10.92 -7.12 14.75
N ILE A 170 -10.50 -8.31 15.18
CA ILE A 170 -9.28 -8.95 14.66
C ILE A 170 -9.38 -9.27 13.16
N LYS A 171 -10.59 -9.56 12.64
CA LYS A 171 -10.82 -9.83 11.21
C LYS A 171 -10.58 -8.55 10.41
N ASP A 172 -11.01 -7.41 10.92
CA ASP A 172 -10.79 -6.10 10.29
C ASP A 172 -9.31 -5.75 10.22
N ILE A 173 -8.57 -5.97 11.32
CA ILE A 173 -7.12 -5.73 11.34
C ILE A 173 -6.41 -6.58 10.27
N TYR A 174 -6.74 -7.87 10.17
CA TYR A 174 -6.16 -8.73 9.13
C TYR A 174 -6.59 -8.32 7.71
N ALA A 175 -7.83 -7.87 7.51
CA ALA A 175 -8.30 -7.37 6.22
C ALA A 175 -7.58 -6.08 5.81
N ILE A 176 -7.27 -5.20 6.76
CA ILE A 176 -6.41 -4.03 6.52
C ILE A 176 -5.01 -4.49 6.09
N MET A 177 -4.41 -5.44 6.81
CA MET A 177 -3.07 -5.96 6.47
C MET A 177 -3.02 -6.65 5.11
N ASP A 178 -4.09 -7.35 4.73
CA ASP A 178 -4.24 -7.93 3.38
C ASP A 178 -4.27 -6.82 2.33
N GLY A 179 -5.07 -5.77 2.54
CA GLY A 179 -5.10 -4.57 1.70
C GLY A 179 -3.72 -3.89 1.59
N ILE A 180 -2.96 -3.84 2.68
CA ILE A 180 -1.60 -3.26 2.68
C ILE A 180 -0.64 -4.13 1.87
N THR A 181 -0.67 -5.45 2.10
CA THR A 181 0.29 -6.39 1.49
C THR A 181 0.05 -6.57 0.01
N SER A 182 -1.22 -6.54 -0.41
CA SER A 182 -1.64 -6.60 -1.82
C SER A 182 -1.14 -5.42 -2.65
N ASN A 183 -0.77 -4.31 -2.00
CA ASN A 183 -0.40 -3.07 -2.66
C ASN A 183 1.08 -2.73 -2.45
N TYR A 184 1.70 -2.19 -3.50
CA TYR A 184 3.12 -1.83 -3.45
C TYR A 184 3.39 -0.53 -2.70
N PHE A 185 2.39 0.36 -2.64
CA PHE A 185 2.44 1.67 -1.99
C PHE A 185 1.09 1.88 -1.29
N THR A 186 1.09 2.28 -0.02
CA THR A 186 -0.14 2.38 0.78
C THR A 186 -0.30 3.72 1.49
N ALA A 187 0.62 4.67 1.24
CA ALA A 187 0.49 6.05 1.68
C ALA A 187 0.42 7.03 0.52
N GLY A 188 -0.08 8.24 0.82
CA GLY A 188 -0.35 9.27 -0.16
C GLY A 188 -1.79 9.25 -0.66
N TRP A 189 -2.23 10.36 -1.26
CA TRP A 189 -3.63 10.60 -1.60
C TRP A 189 -4.31 9.46 -2.36
N ASN A 190 -3.62 8.90 -3.35
CA ASN A 190 -4.18 7.89 -4.24
C ASN A 190 -4.05 6.46 -3.69
N ASN A 191 -3.15 6.23 -2.74
CA ASN A 191 -2.80 4.88 -2.27
C ASN A 191 -3.25 4.59 -0.85
N ARG A 192 -3.69 5.61 -0.10
CA ARG A 192 -4.31 5.42 1.21
C ARG A 192 -5.46 4.42 1.12
N LEU A 193 -5.56 3.55 2.12
CA LEU A 193 -6.59 2.52 2.16
C LEU A 193 -7.89 3.07 2.73
N LEU A 194 -8.99 2.73 2.06
CA LEU A 194 -10.36 2.98 2.51
C LEU A 194 -11.13 1.66 2.51
N TYR A 195 -12.01 1.51 3.48
CA TYR A 195 -13.03 0.48 3.49
C TYR A 195 -14.14 0.81 2.48
N ASN A 196 -14.51 -0.17 1.67
CA ASN A 196 -15.66 -0.11 0.80
C ASN A 196 -16.70 -1.14 1.26
N GLU A 197 -17.89 -0.65 1.62
CA GLU A 197 -18.97 -1.50 2.17
C GLU A 197 -19.53 -2.47 1.14
N GLU A 198 -19.61 -2.07 -0.13
CA GLU A 198 -20.16 -2.91 -1.21
C GLU A 198 -19.30 -4.15 -1.46
N LEU A 199 -17.98 -4.04 -1.29
CA LEU A 199 -17.03 -5.12 -1.49
C LEU A 199 -16.61 -5.83 -0.19
N ASP A 200 -16.96 -5.29 0.99
CA ASP A 200 -16.44 -5.70 2.31
C ASP A 200 -14.90 -5.78 2.32
N LYS A 201 -14.23 -4.76 1.76
CA LYS A 201 -12.77 -4.75 1.56
C LYS A 201 -12.12 -3.41 1.81
N TRP A 202 -10.88 -3.47 2.28
CA TRP A 202 -9.95 -2.33 2.36
C TRP A 202 -9.15 -2.25 1.07
N LEU A 203 -9.35 -1.18 0.29
CA LEU A 203 -8.72 -0.99 -1.02
C LEU A 203 -8.09 0.40 -1.14
N PRO A 204 -7.06 0.57 -2.00
CA PRO A 204 -6.52 1.89 -2.29
C PRO A 204 -7.59 2.82 -2.84
N TYR A 205 -7.56 4.09 -2.40
CA TYR A 205 -8.47 5.12 -2.89
C TYR A 205 -8.56 5.15 -4.42
N ALA A 206 -7.43 5.07 -5.11
CA ALA A 206 -7.39 5.11 -6.56
C ALA A 206 -8.09 3.92 -7.21
N GLU A 207 -8.01 2.73 -6.61
CA GLU A 207 -8.74 1.56 -7.11
C GLU A 207 -10.25 1.77 -6.99
N LEU A 208 -10.71 2.32 -5.86
CA LEU A 208 -12.13 2.62 -5.65
C LEU A 208 -12.64 3.66 -6.64
N VAL A 209 -11.89 4.74 -6.88
CA VAL A 209 -12.24 5.78 -7.86
C VAL A 209 -12.25 5.22 -9.27
N ASN A 210 -11.20 4.49 -9.68
CA ASN A 210 -11.09 3.92 -11.02
C ASN A 210 -12.20 2.90 -11.34
N ARG A 211 -12.72 2.21 -10.32
CA ARG A 211 -13.86 1.29 -10.45
C ARG A 211 -15.22 1.99 -10.34
N GLY A 212 -15.25 3.30 -10.09
CA GLY A 212 -16.49 4.05 -9.90
C GLY A 212 -17.23 3.69 -8.61
N LEU A 213 -16.56 3.07 -7.64
CA LEU A 213 -17.14 2.65 -6.36
C LEU A 213 -17.22 3.82 -5.35
N VAL A 214 -16.42 4.86 -5.56
CA VAL A 214 -16.52 6.12 -4.81
C VAL A 214 -16.46 7.29 -5.77
N LYS A 215 -17.23 8.35 -5.47
CA LYS A 215 -17.19 9.61 -6.22
C LYS A 215 -16.07 10.48 -5.68
N GLY A 216 -14.88 10.30 -6.24
CA GLY A 216 -13.66 11.02 -5.88
C GLY A 216 -12.88 11.51 -7.09
N VAL A 217 -11.80 12.25 -6.86
CA VAL A 217 -10.85 12.59 -7.92
C VAL A 217 -9.46 12.12 -7.55
N LEU A 218 -8.76 11.57 -8.55
CA LEU A 218 -7.35 11.25 -8.43
C LEU A 218 -6.56 12.54 -8.52
N LEU A 219 -5.76 12.82 -7.50
CA LEU A 219 -4.81 13.93 -7.56
C LEU A 219 -3.65 13.52 -8.47
N LYS A 220 -3.19 14.47 -9.30
CA LYS A 220 -2.03 14.32 -10.19
C LYS A 220 -0.97 15.35 -9.80
N GLY A 221 0.30 14.96 -9.85
CA GLY A 221 1.44 15.84 -9.55
C GLY A 221 2.42 15.28 -8.52
N TYR A 222 3.46 16.05 -8.19
CA TYR A 222 4.55 15.64 -7.30
C TYR A 222 4.36 16.10 -5.83
N SER A 223 3.22 16.68 -5.47
CA SER A 223 3.00 17.32 -4.15
C SER A 223 1.61 17.10 -3.53
N CYS A 224 0.91 16.01 -3.83
CA CYS A 224 -0.40 15.73 -3.22
C CYS A 224 -0.35 14.95 -1.90
N SER A 225 0.85 14.55 -1.44
CA SER A 225 0.95 13.99 -0.10
C SER A 225 0.97 15.15 0.90
N TYR A 226 0.33 14.95 2.04
CA TYR A 226 0.61 15.77 3.20
C TYR A 226 2.10 15.59 3.54
N LYS A 227 2.83 16.71 3.67
CA LYS A 227 4.21 16.71 4.14
C LYS A 227 4.19 17.33 5.52
N LEU A 228 4.62 16.56 6.52
CA LEU A 228 4.92 17.15 7.81
C LEU A 228 6.00 18.23 7.61
N PRO A 229 5.81 19.42 8.20
CA PRO A 229 6.86 20.44 8.21
C PRO A 229 8.15 19.85 8.78
N ARG A 230 9.31 20.27 8.25
CA ARG A 230 10.60 19.72 8.72
C ARG A 230 10.82 19.96 10.20
N GLU A 231 10.33 21.10 10.68
CA GLU A 231 10.36 21.48 12.09
C GLU A 231 9.65 20.44 12.96
N VAL A 232 8.50 19.92 12.50
CA VAL A 232 7.75 18.87 13.18
C VAL A 232 8.51 17.54 13.12
N ILE A 233 9.13 17.21 11.97
CA ILE A 233 9.95 16.00 11.84
C ILE A 233 11.14 16.02 12.80
N ASP A 234 11.83 17.15 12.88
CA ASP A 234 12.99 17.33 13.77
C ASP A 234 12.57 17.27 15.24
N GLU A 235 11.40 17.82 15.58
CA GLU A 235 10.80 17.69 16.91
C GLU A 235 10.47 16.23 17.23
N ILE A 236 9.82 15.49 16.32
CA ILE A 236 9.51 14.06 16.48
C ILE A 236 10.78 13.26 16.73
N LYS A 237 11.85 13.52 15.97
CA LYS A 237 13.13 12.82 16.14
C LYS A 237 13.74 13.06 17.50
N ALA A 238 13.56 14.26 18.05
CA ALA A 238 14.03 14.64 19.38
C ALA A 238 13.14 14.12 20.53
N LEU A 239 11.91 13.65 20.25
CA LEU A 239 11.06 13.05 21.27
C LEU A 239 11.66 11.75 21.81
N GLU A 240 11.52 11.55 23.11
CA GLU A 240 11.62 10.21 23.68
C GLU A 240 10.50 9.34 23.11
N PRO A 241 10.79 8.07 22.79
CA PRO A 241 9.80 7.17 22.22
C PRO A 241 8.65 6.94 23.20
N THR A 242 7.43 7.29 22.80
CA THR A 242 6.24 7.12 23.64
C THR A 242 5.63 5.73 23.53
N LEU A 243 5.98 4.99 22.47
CA LEU A 243 5.62 3.60 22.28
C LEU A 243 6.84 2.77 21.90
N ILE A 244 7.10 1.71 22.66
CA ILE A 244 8.11 0.70 22.35
C ILE A 244 7.39 -0.65 22.31
N ILE A 245 7.40 -1.29 21.14
CA ILE A 245 6.86 -2.65 20.99
C ILE A 245 8.02 -3.60 20.76
N GLU A 246 8.20 -4.52 21.70
CA GLU A 246 9.09 -5.66 21.56
C GLU A 246 8.36 -6.78 20.86
N LYS A 247 8.89 -7.24 19.72
CA LYS A 247 8.42 -8.48 19.13
C LYS A 247 8.68 -9.61 20.13
N GLN A 248 7.62 -10.12 20.74
CA GLN A 248 7.72 -11.37 21.49
C GLN A 248 8.10 -12.45 20.48
N THR A 249 9.34 -12.93 20.58
CA THR A 249 9.72 -14.16 19.89
C THR A 249 9.00 -15.25 20.66
N GLU A 250 7.82 -15.63 20.20
CA GLU A 250 7.22 -16.89 20.63
C GLU A 250 8.22 -17.97 20.23
N THR A 251 9.01 -18.40 21.21
CA THR A 251 9.81 -19.61 21.12
C THR A 251 8.79 -20.72 20.90
N ILE A 252 8.55 -21.08 19.64
CA ILE A 252 7.80 -22.27 19.28
C ILE A 252 8.58 -23.39 19.95
N THR A 253 8.11 -23.81 21.12
CA THR A 253 8.67 -24.94 21.83
C THR A 253 8.30 -26.11 20.96
N GLU A 254 9.28 -26.58 20.19
CA GLU A 254 9.16 -27.76 19.35
C GLU A 254 8.59 -28.87 20.23
N ILE A 255 7.29 -29.13 20.06
CA ILE A 255 6.58 -30.16 20.78
C ILE A 255 7.21 -31.44 20.25
N THR A 256 8.25 -31.91 20.92
CA THR A 256 8.84 -33.21 20.63
C THR A 256 7.68 -34.19 20.71
N PRO A 257 7.28 -34.84 19.61
CA PRO A 257 6.16 -35.75 19.64
C PRO A 257 6.52 -36.83 20.65
N SER A 258 5.86 -36.79 21.80
CA SER A 258 5.95 -37.85 22.79
C SER A 258 5.45 -39.08 22.05
N VAL A 259 6.38 -40.01 21.79
CA VAL A 259 6.07 -41.33 21.24
C VAL A 259 5.04 -41.95 22.15
N ILE A 260 3.78 -41.92 21.72
CA ILE A 260 2.68 -42.59 22.41
C ILE A 260 2.92 -44.07 22.17
N THR A 261 3.56 -44.72 23.14
CA THR A 261 3.59 -46.17 23.22
C THR A 261 2.15 -46.65 23.30
N PRO A 262 1.68 -47.52 22.38
CA PRO A 262 0.29 -47.95 22.37
C PRO A 262 -0.05 -48.68 23.67
N GLN A 263 -0.95 -48.07 24.45
CA GLN A 263 -1.48 -48.66 25.67
C GLN A 263 -2.49 -49.77 25.27
N PRO A 264 -2.42 -50.97 25.88
CA PRO A 264 -3.31 -52.07 25.54
C PRO A 264 -4.78 -51.70 25.82
N PRO A 265 -5.73 -52.21 25.00
CA PRO A 265 -7.13 -51.86 25.09
C PRO A 265 -7.72 -52.26 26.45
N PRO A 266 -8.53 -51.38 27.09
CA PRO A 266 -9.21 -51.73 28.32
C PRO A 266 -10.30 -52.79 28.05
N SER A 267 -10.33 -53.81 28.91
CA SER A 267 -11.35 -54.86 28.90
C SER A 267 -12.74 -54.27 29.12
N ILE A 268 -13.59 -54.37 28.09
CA ILE A 268 -14.98 -53.91 28.11
C ILE A 268 -15.80 -54.90 28.95
N THR A 269 -16.36 -54.41 30.07
CA THR A 269 -17.40 -55.13 30.83
C THR A 269 -18.75 -54.74 30.25
N SER A 270 -19.50 -55.72 29.74
CA SER A 270 -20.82 -55.56 29.16
C SER A 270 -21.88 -55.26 30.23
N ILE A 271 -22.54 -54.11 30.12
CA ILE A 271 -23.75 -53.77 30.88
C ILE A 271 -24.93 -53.80 29.92
N SER A 272 -25.92 -54.64 30.23
CA SER A 272 -27.18 -54.76 29.49
C SER A 272 -28.12 -53.61 29.87
N ILE A 273 -28.63 -52.86 28.89
CA ILE A 273 -29.65 -51.82 29.10
C ILE A 273 -30.90 -52.19 28.29
N THR A 274 -32.03 -52.22 28.98
CA THR A 274 -33.37 -52.54 28.47
C THR A 274 -33.97 -51.35 27.73
N THR A 275 -34.70 -51.67 26.66
CA THR A 275 -35.32 -50.81 25.66
C THR A 275 -36.54 -50.02 26.17
N SER A 276 -36.65 -48.76 25.73
CA SER A 276 -37.92 -48.16 25.32
C SER A 276 -37.68 -46.95 24.38
N SER A 277 -38.55 -46.83 23.38
CA SER A 277 -38.62 -45.88 22.25
C SER A 277 -40.07 -45.34 22.21
N PRO A 278 -40.49 -44.26 21.51
CA PRO A 278 -39.82 -43.47 20.45
C PRO A 278 -39.99 -41.92 20.50
N GLN A 279 -39.08 -41.14 19.90
CA GLN A 279 -39.40 -39.96 19.05
C GLN A 279 -38.15 -39.42 18.30
N PRO A 280 -38.24 -38.93 17.04
CA PRO A 280 -37.07 -38.50 16.26
C PRO A 280 -36.86 -36.97 16.22
N PRO A 281 -35.60 -36.50 16.17
CA PRO A 281 -35.21 -35.23 15.55
C PRO A 281 -34.18 -35.41 14.40
N PRO A 282 -33.94 -34.35 13.60
CA PRO A 282 -33.53 -34.47 12.20
C PRO A 282 -32.03 -34.69 11.97
N SER A 283 -31.75 -35.23 10.79
CA SER A 283 -30.48 -35.59 10.23
C SER A 283 -29.49 -34.43 10.11
N ILE A 284 -28.26 -34.63 10.61
CA ILE A 284 -27.10 -33.82 10.26
C ILE A 284 -26.12 -34.73 9.51
N THR A 285 -25.96 -34.45 8.22
CA THR A 285 -24.97 -35.05 7.33
C THR A 285 -23.59 -34.46 7.62
N SER A 286 -22.65 -35.28 8.08
CA SER A 286 -21.24 -34.89 8.17
C SER A 286 -20.57 -35.04 6.81
N ILE A 287 -19.98 -33.94 6.32
CA ILE A 287 -19.16 -33.89 5.11
C ILE A 287 -17.69 -34.02 5.56
N SER A 288 -16.97 -35.01 5.02
CA SER A 288 -15.51 -35.11 5.17
C SER A 288 -14.82 -34.23 4.14
N ILE A 289 -13.95 -33.31 4.59
CA ILE A 289 -13.11 -32.48 3.73
C ILE A 289 -11.70 -33.08 3.73
N THR A 290 -11.25 -33.50 2.55
CA THR A 290 -9.87 -33.95 2.29
C THR A 290 -9.02 -32.72 1.94
N GLN A 291 -7.99 -32.44 2.75
CA GLN A 291 -6.98 -31.43 2.45
C GLN A 291 -6.02 -31.95 1.36
N VAL A 292 -5.89 -31.18 0.27
CA VAL A 292 -4.88 -31.40 -0.78
C VAL A 292 -3.82 -30.30 -0.64
N THR A 293 -2.58 -30.71 -0.42
CA THR A 293 -1.39 -29.85 -0.39
C THR A 293 -0.90 -29.56 -1.82
N PRO A 294 -0.67 -28.30 -2.22
CA PRO A 294 0.02 -28.00 -3.47
C PRO A 294 1.53 -27.84 -3.26
N SER A 295 2.29 -28.59 -4.03
CA SER A 295 3.74 -28.51 -4.15
C SER A 295 4.16 -27.25 -4.92
N VAL A 296 5.03 -26.43 -4.32
CA VAL A 296 5.60 -25.23 -4.94
C VAL A 296 6.85 -25.60 -5.75
N THR A 297 6.80 -25.39 -7.05
CA THR A 297 7.96 -25.52 -7.95
C THR A 297 8.72 -24.18 -8.01
N LYS A 298 10.01 -24.20 -7.63
CA LYS A 298 10.95 -23.08 -7.82
C LYS A 298 11.13 -22.80 -9.32
N GLN A 299 10.81 -21.58 -9.75
CA GLN A 299 11.29 -21.05 -11.03
C GLN A 299 12.53 -20.18 -10.80
N THR A 300 13.56 -20.47 -11.59
CA THR A 300 14.82 -19.73 -11.68
C THR A 300 14.62 -18.54 -12.60
N GLU A 301 14.80 -17.32 -12.07
CA GLU A 301 14.66 -16.09 -12.84
C GLU A 301 16.02 -15.60 -13.35
N THR A 302 16.05 -15.20 -14.62
CA THR A 302 17.24 -14.79 -15.37
C THR A 302 17.56 -13.32 -15.08
N GLN A 303 18.82 -13.04 -14.74
CA GLN A 303 19.34 -11.69 -14.52
C GLN A 303 19.23 -10.85 -15.80
N ILE A 304 18.55 -9.70 -15.71
CA ILE A 304 18.57 -8.64 -16.71
C ILE A 304 19.33 -7.45 -16.10
N THR A 305 20.41 -7.04 -16.76
CA THR A 305 21.25 -5.90 -16.42
C THR A 305 20.46 -4.59 -16.53
N GLN A 306 20.34 -3.82 -15.45
CA GLN A 306 19.66 -2.52 -15.48
C GLN A 306 20.64 -1.34 -15.54
N VAL A 307 20.32 -0.46 -16.49
CA VAL A 307 20.98 0.79 -16.87
C VAL A 307 20.51 1.91 -15.93
N GLN A 308 21.42 2.85 -15.62
CA GLN A 308 21.17 4.07 -14.84
C GLN A 308 19.84 4.75 -15.22
N GLN A 309 18.88 4.77 -14.30
CA GLN A 309 17.63 5.53 -14.45
C GLN A 309 17.88 7.01 -14.14
N LEU A 310 18.26 7.78 -15.16
CA LEU A 310 17.93 9.21 -15.18
C LEU A 310 16.40 9.35 -15.18
N ASP A 311 15.88 10.37 -14.50
CA ASP A 311 14.47 10.81 -14.48
C ASP A 311 13.73 10.42 -15.77
N GLY A 312 12.88 9.39 -15.72
CA GLY A 312 12.24 8.84 -16.93
C GLY A 312 11.49 9.89 -17.75
N VAL A 313 11.03 10.97 -17.10
CA VAL A 313 10.43 12.14 -17.75
C VAL A 313 11.48 13.02 -18.42
N ALA A 314 12.61 13.34 -17.77
CA ALA A 314 13.68 14.11 -18.39
C ALA A 314 14.36 13.33 -19.52
N VAL A 315 14.51 12.02 -19.37
CA VAL A 315 14.99 11.11 -20.42
C VAL A 315 13.98 11.02 -21.56
N GLY A 316 12.69 10.87 -21.26
CA GLY A 316 11.63 10.86 -22.27
C GLY A 316 11.56 12.16 -23.06
N ILE A 317 11.67 13.30 -22.38
CA ILE A 317 11.72 14.63 -23.00
C ILE A 317 13.00 14.79 -23.83
N ALA A 318 14.16 14.43 -23.29
CA ALA A 318 15.44 14.53 -23.99
C ALA A 318 15.50 13.64 -25.24
N ILE A 319 14.99 12.41 -25.16
CA ILE A 319 14.86 11.49 -26.31
C ILE A 319 13.91 12.10 -27.34
N SER A 320 12.76 12.63 -26.91
CA SER A 320 11.78 13.24 -27.82
C SER A 320 12.35 14.46 -28.54
N ILE A 321 13.04 15.35 -27.81
CA ILE A 321 13.74 16.52 -28.38
C ILE A 321 14.83 16.05 -29.34
N GLY A 322 15.63 15.05 -28.96
CA GLY A 322 16.69 14.49 -29.80
C GLY A 322 16.17 13.92 -31.13
N ILE A 323 15.05 13.18 -31.09
CA ILE A 323 14.39 12.65 -32.30
C ILE A 323 13.88 13.78 -33.19
N ILE A 324 13.23 14.80 -32.61
CA ILE A 324 12.73 15.96 -33.37
C ILE A 324 13.87 16.72 -34.05
N VAL A 325 14.97 16.98 -33.33
CA VAL A 325 16.14 17.68 -33.85
C VAL A 325 16.81 16.88 -34.96
N ALA A 326 17.00 15.57 -34.77
CA ALA A 326 17.58 14.69 -35.80
C ALA A 326 16.74 14.66 -37.08
N LEU A 327 15.41 14.62 -36.96
CA LEU A 327 14.50 14.68 -38.12
C LEU A 327 14.58 16.03 -38.83
N ALA A 328 14.63 17.14 -38.10
CA ALA A 328 14.77 18.47 -38.68
C ALA A 328 16.09 18.62 -39.47
N ILE A 329 17.20 18.11 -38.93
CA ILE A 329 18.51 18.11 -39.61
C ILE A 329 18.44 17.26 -40.88
N TYR A 330 17.88 16.06 -40.82
CA TYR A 330 17.79 15.15 -41.96
C TYR A 330 16.97 15.74 -43.11
N ILE A 331 15.80 16.33 -42.81
CA ILE A 331 14.95 16.99 -43.80
C ILE A 331 15.68 18.18 -44.44
N SER A 332 16.35 19.00 -43.62
CA SER A 332 17.09 20.17 -44.09
C SER A 332 18.24 19.78 -45.02
N TRP A 333 18.97 18.71 -44.69
CA TRP A 333 20.06 18.19 -45.53
C TRP A 333 19.55 17.62 -46.86
N GLY A 334 18.42 16.91 -46.84
CA GLY A 334 17.77 16.41 -48.05
C GLY A 334 17.30 17.52 -48.98
N TYR A 335 16.92 18.68 -48.43
CA TYR A 335 16.52 19.85 -49.21
C TYR A 335 17.73 20.58 -49.81
N LEU A 336 18.78 20.78 -49.01
CA LEU A 336 20.03 21.45 -49.43
C LEU A 336 20.82 20.66 -50.48
N SER A 337 20.72 19.33 -50.50
CA SER A 337 21.43 18.51 -51.50
C SER A 337 20.74 18.46 -52.87
N LYS A 338 19.49 18.93 -52.97
CA LYS A 338 18.72 19.01 -54.22
C LYS A 338 18.81 20.39 -54.89
N THR A 339 19.31 21.41 -54.20
CA THR A 339 19.63 22.76 -54.73
C THR A 339 21.09 22.86 -55.12
#